data_AF-A0A350ITE4-F1
#
_entry.id   AF-A0A350ITE4-F1
#
_cell.length_a   1.000
_cell.length_b   1.000
_cell.length_c   1.000
_cell.angle_alpha   90.00
_cell.angle_beta   90.00
_cell.angle_gamma   90.00
#
_symmetry.space_group_name_H-M   'P 1'
#
loop_
_entity.id
_entity.type
_entity.pdbx_description
1 polymer ?
#
loop_
_entity_poly.entity_id
_entity_poly.type
_entity_poly.pdbx_seq_one_letter_code
_entity_poly.pdbx_strand_id
1 'polypeptide(L)'
;MTDRPFVPRRSPDDRPFQRPPFRGPAPGGRPNPEPAAAPSSVRIKDGEREVEVSGSPMFVRQVLDDLPALVARLRGEAPPTPAAIRMPAPSAEQPPAARPAVPDVPVPVVTASDAADGDGASLEAQVLAALRSSAHPLAVVGIRDRLGPGVTGQQVRRILERAGSKVVASGERPIRYRLR
;
A
#
# COMPACT_ATOMS: atom_id res chain seq x y z
N MET A 1 7.15 46.98 -80.85
CA MET A 1 7.49 46.43 -79.51
C MET A 1 6.29 45.63 -79.01
N THR A 2 6.43 44.30 -79.07
CA THR A 2 5.76 43.21 -78.35
C THR A 2 4.24 43.23 -78.15
N ASP A 3 3.55 42.51 -79.04
CA ASP A 3 2.21 41.94 -78.84
C ASP A 3 2.33 40.69 -77.95
N ARG A 4 1.66 40.68 -76.78
CA ARG A 4 1.68 39.54 -75.84
C ARG A 4 0.40 38.72 -76.04
N PRO A 5 0.48 37.42 -76.38
CA PRO A 5 -0.71 36.60 -76.52
C PRO A 5 -1.36 36.33 -75.15
N PHE A 6 -2.69 36.36 -75.14
CA PHE A 6 -3.51 35.99 -73.99
C PHE A 6 -3.40 34.48 -73.76
N VAL A 7 -2.79 34.09 -72.63
CA VAL A 7 -2.76 32.69 -72.18
C VAL A 7 -3.79 32.54 -71.05
N PRO A 8 -4.79 31.64 -71.16
CA PRO A 8 -5.72 31.38 -70.08
C PRO A 8 -4.97 30.91 -68.82
N ARG A 9 -5.21 31.57 -67.68
CA ARG A 9 -4.73 31.09 -66.38
C ARG A 9 -5.34 29.72 -66.13
N ARG A 10 -4.52 28.67 -66.08
CA ARG A 10 -4.96 27.36 -65.59
C ARG A 10 -5.55 27.50 -64.20
N SER A 11 -6.76 26.97 -64.01
CA SER A 11 -7.40 26.79 -62.70
C SER A 11 -6.47 26.02 -61.75
N PRO A 12 -6.53 26.25 -60.43
CA PRO A 12 -5.64 25.62 -59.46
C PRO A 12 -5.85 24.10 -59.28
N ASP A 13 -6.79 23.51 -60.01
CA ASP A 13 -7.21 22.10 -59.90
C ASP A 13 -6.40 21.12 -60.78
N ASP A 14 -5.41 21.59 -61.54
CA ASP A 14 -4.62 20.73 -62.44
C ASP A 14 -3.30 20.27 -61.79
N ARG A 15 -3.37 19.78 -60.55
CA ARG A 15 -2.26 19.02 -59.95
C ARG A 15 -2.54 17.54 -60.16
N PRO A 16 -1.59 16.74 -60.69
CA PRO A 16 -1.74 15.30 -60.68
C PRO A 16 -1.92 14.89 -59.23
N PHE A 17 -2.97 14.13 -58.94
CA PHE A 17 -3.18 13.52 -57.62
C PHE A 17 -1.92 12.73 -57.26
N GLN A 18 -1.00 13.35 -56.52
CA GLN A 18 0.08 12.63 -55.86
C GLN A 18 -0.60 11.77 -54.82
N ARG A 19 -0.88 10.53 -55.23
CA ARG A 19 -1.33 9.47 -54.37
C ARG A 19 -0.34 9.42 -53.20
N PRO A 20 -0.79 9.63 -51.95
CA PRO A 20 0.10 9.50 -50.81
C PRO A 20 0.71 8.09 -50.84
N PRO A 21 1.99 7.90 -50.46
CA PRO A 21 2.49 6.55 -50.27
C PRO A 21 1.55 5.84 -49.29
N PHE A 22 1.20 4.60 -49.60
CA PHE A 22 0.29 3.79 -48.79
C PHE A 22 0.79 3.78 -47.34
N ARG A 23 0.16 4.57 -46.47
CA ARG A 23 0.35 4.44 -45.02
C ARG A 23 -0.36 3.15 -44.66
N GLY A 24 0.41 2.08 -44.45
CA GLY A 24 -0.07 0.93 -43.70
C GLY A 24 -0.66 1.38 -42.35
N PRO A 25 -1.50 0.56 -41.70
CA PRO A 25 -2.10 0.92 -40.42
C PRO A 25 -0.99 1.41 -39.49
N ALA A 26 -1.10 2.67 -39.06
CA ALA A 26 -0.18 3.22 -38.08
C ALA A 26 -0.20 2.28 -36.87
N PRO A 27 0.96 1.91 -36.28
CA PRO A 27 0.96 1.19 -35.02
C PRO A 27 0.11 2.02 -34.08
N GLY A 28 -0.96 1.41 -33.58
CA GLY A 28 -2.02 2.09 -32.84
C GLY A 28 -1.42 3.10 -31.89
N GLY A 29 -1.89 4.34 -31.98
CA GLY A 29 -1.57 5.36 -30.99
C GLY A 29 -1.68 4.71 -29.63
N ARG A 30 -0.60 4.82 -28.85
CA ARG A 30 -0.57 4.37 -27.45
C ARG A 30 -1.91 4.77 -26.83
N PRO A 31 -2.59 3.88 -26.09
CA PRO A 31 -3.76 4.30 -25.34
C PRO A 31 -3.33 5.54 -24.56
N ASN A 32 -4.04 6.64 -24.77
CA ASN A 32 -3.91 7.83 -23.94
C ASN A 32 -3.82 7.32 -22.50
N PRO A 33 -2.74 7.57 -21.73
CA PRO A 33 -2.76 7.21 -20.33
C PRO A 33 -3.95 7.96 -19.75
N GLU A 34 -4.99 7.20 -19.42
CA GLU A 34 -6.11 7.63 -18.59
C GLU A 34 -5.51 8.51 -17.49
N PRO A 35 -6.05 9.72 -17.22
CA PRO A 35 -5.46 10.58 -16.21
C PRO A 35 -5.37 9.75 -14.94
N ALA A 36 -4.14 9.44 -14.51
CA ALA A 36 -3.89 8.63 -13.34
C ALA A 36 -4.80 9.18 -12.24
N ALA A 37 -5.72 8.33 -11.74
CA ALA A 37 -6.81 8.75 -10.87
C ALA A 37 -6.33 9.84 -9.93
N ALA A 38 -6.83 11.06 -10.13
CA ALA A 38 -6.29 12.22 -9.43
C ALA A 38 -6.31 11.92 -7.92
N PRO A 39 -5.18 12.11 -7.22
CA PRO A 39 -5.12 11.83 -5.79
C PRO A 39 -6.23 12.65 -5.12
N SER A 40 -7.11 11.96 -4.39
CA SER A 40 -8.14 12.62 -3.61
C SER A 40 -7.45 13.34 -2.46
N SER A 41 -7.78 14.61 -2.24
CA SER A 41 -7.22 15.42 -1.15
C SER A 41 -8.30 15.90 -0.18
N VAL A 42 -7.95 15.90 1.10
CA VAL A 42 -8.78 16.40 2.21
C VAL A 42 -7.93 17.31 3.08
N ARG A 43 -8.49 18.45 3.48
CA ARG A 43 -7.85 19.40 4.40
C ARG A 43 -8.61 19.41 5.72
N ILE A 44 -7.87 19.19 6.81
CA ILE A 44 -8.37 19.23 8.18
C ILE A 44 -7.83 20.51 8.80
N LYS A 45 -8.71 21.40 9.23
CA LYS A 45 -8.34 22.68 9.88
C LYS A 45 -8.85 22.70 11.31
N ASP A 46 -7.96 22.95 12.26
CA ASP A 46 -8.26 23.12 13.69
C ASP A 46 -7.56 24.39 14.20
N GLY A 47 -8.32 25.49 14.29
CA GLY A 47 -7.78 26.81 14.62
C GLY A 47 -6.69 27.26 13.64
N GLU A 48 -5.47 27.40 14.17
CA GLU A 48 -4.25 27.78 13.42
C GLU A 48 -3.53 26.57 12.77
N ARG A 49 -3.99 25.34 13.03
CA ARG A 49 -3.33 24.12 12.56
C ARG A 49 -4.10 23.53 11.39
N GLU A 50 -3.44 23.39 10.23
CA GLU A 50 -4.01 22.78 9.04
C GLU A 50 -3.19 21.56 8.61
N VAL A 51 -3.87 20.48 8.24
CA VAL A 51 -3.28 19.24 7.73
C VAL A 51 -3.95 18.89 6.40
N GLU A 52 -3.18 18.83 5.33
CA GLU A 52 -3.62 18.33 4.03
C GLU A 52 -3.21 16.86 3.87
N VAL A 53 -4.18 16.02 3.54
CA VAL A 53 -3.99 14.60 3.28
C VAL A 53 -4.40 14.31 1.83
N SER A 54 -3.44 13.95 1.00
CA SER A 54 -3.66 13.55 -0.39
C SER A 54 -3.25 12.10 -0.63
N GLY A 55 -4.03 11.37 -1.41
CA GLY A 55 -3.72 9.98 -1.71
C GLY A 55 -4.83 9.21 -2.40
N SER A 56 -4.81 7.89 -2.24
CA SER A 56 -5.85 7.02 -2.80
C SER A 56 -7.21 7.32 -2.15
N PRO A 57 -8.33 7.17 -2.89
CA PRO A 57 -9.67 7.39 -2.34
C PRO A 57 -9.97 6.55 -1.09
N MET A 58 -9.48 5.32 -1.03
CA MET A 58 -9.64 4.44 0.15
C MET A 58 -8.88 4.95 1.37
N PHE A 59 -7.66 5.45 1.16
CA PHE A 59 -6.87 6.05 2.23
C PHE A 59 -7.55 7.32 2.76
N VAL A 60 -8.06 8.18 1.87
CA VAL A 60 -8.81 9.37 2.26
C VAL A 60 -10.04 9.00 3.08
N ARG A 61 -10.79 7.96 2.68
CA ARG A 61 -11.94 7.47 3.45
C ARG A 61 -11.55 6.98 4.85
N GLN A 62 -10.48 6.18 4.96
CA GLN A 62 -9.95 5.74 6.25
C GLN A 62 -9.59 6.93 7.15
N VAL A 63 -8.95 7.96 6.58
CA VAL A 63 -8.57 9.17 7.31
C VAL A 63 -9.80 9.97 7.77
N LEU A 64 -10.87 9.98 6.98
CA LEU A 64 -12.15 10.60 7.38
C LEU A 64 -12.81 9.81 8.53
N ASP A 65 -12.71 8.49 8.53
CA ASP A 65 -13.21 7.64 9.63
C ASP A 65 -12.39 7.86 10.92
N ASP A 66 -11.05 8.05 10.81
CA ASP A 66 -10.14 8.34 11.92
C ASP A 66 -10.08 9.83 12.32
N LEU A 67 -10.81 10.70 11.63
CA LEU A 67 -10.82 12.15 11.83
C LEU A 67 -11.07 12.59 13.28
N PRO A 68 -12.02 12.02 14.07
CA PRO A 68 -12.21 12.43 15.46
C PRO A 68 -10.96 12.20 16.32
N ALA A 69 -10.24 11.09 16.11
CA ALA A 69 -9.00 10.82 16.81
C ALA A 69 -7.87 11.76 16.35
N LEU A 70 -7.81 12.07 15.06
CA LEU A 70 -6.84 13.01 14.49
C LEU A 70 -7.07 14.44 15.00
N VAL A 71 -8.31 14.90 15.09
CA VAL A 71 -8.68 16.23 15.61
C VAL A 71 -8.36 16.34 17.10
N ALA A 72 -8.70 15.33 17.91
CA ALA A 72 -8.30 15.30 19.32
C ALA A 72 -6.77 15.42 19.48
N ARG A 73 -6.03 14.66 18.69
CA ARG A 73 -4.56 14.73 18.69
C ARG A 73 -4.03 16.09 18.22
N LEU A 74 -4.65 16.71 17.22
CA LEU A 74 -4.26 18.02 16.68
C LEU A 74 -4.46 19.14 17.72
N ARG A 75 -5.54 19.01 18.53
CA ARG A 75 -5.85 19.84 19.71
C ARG A 75 -4.93 19.59 20.90
N GLY A 76 -4.12 18.53 20.86
CA GLY A 76 -3.26 18.12 21.96
C GLY A 76 -3.98 17.31 23.04
N GLU A 77 -5.20 16.82 22.80
CA GLU A 77 -5.80 15.78 23.63
C GLU A 77 -5.00 14.49 23.44
N ALA A 78 -4.38 14.03 24.53
CA ALA A 78 -3.59 12.80 24.50
C ALA A 78 -4.53 11.61 24.20
N PRO A 79 -4.16 10.71 23.26
CA PRO A 79 -4.92 9.49 23.04
C PRO A 79 -4.99 8.69 24.35
N PRO A 80 -6.06 7.90 24.58
CA PRO A 80 -6.11 6.99 25.73
C PRO A 80 -4.82 6.17 25.71
N THR A 81 -4.00 6.33 26.75
CA THR A 81 -2.72 5.67 26.83
C THR A 81 -2.98 4.17 26.75
N PRO A 82 -2.39 3.45 25.77
CA PRO A 82 -2.55 2.01 25.72
C PRO A 82 -1.99 1.45 27.03
N ALA A 83 -2.83 0.71 27.77
CA ALA A 83 -2.44 0.11 29.03
C ALA A 83 -1.12 -0.66 28.85
N ALA A 84 -0.09 -0.26 29.59
CA ALA A 84 1.24 -0.87 29.49
C ALA A 84 1.14 -2.35 29.92
N ILE A 85 1.33 -3.27 28.98
CA ILE A 85 1.36 -4.72 29.25
C ILE A 85 2.69 -5.02 29.95
N ARG A 86 2.67 -5.18 31.28
CA ARG A 86 3.82 -5.70 32.04
C ARG A 86 3.76 -7.22 32.11
N MET A 87 4.81 -7.88 31.62
CA MET A 87 5.03 -9.32 31.80
C MET A 87 5.24 -9.65 33.29
N PRO A 88 4.71 -10.78 33.82
CA PRO A 88 5.12 -11.26 35.13
C PRO A 88 6.61 -11.64 35.09
N ALA A 89 7.40 -11.08 36.00
CA ALA A 89 8.82 -11.43 36.11
C ALA A 89 8.98 -12.89 36.57
N PRO A 90 9.93 -13.67 36.02
CA PRO A 90 10.24 -14.99 36.53
C PRO A 90 10.73 -14.87 37.99
N SER A 91 10.15 -15.66 38.89
CA SER A 91 10.48 -15.67 40.32
C SER A 91 11.98 -15.93 40.53
N ALA A 92 12.70 -14.91 40.99
CA ALA A 92 14.01 -15.05 41.60
C ALA A 92 13.87 -14.73 43.09
N GLU A 93 14.49 -15.59 43.90
CA GLU A 93 14.48 -15.63 45.36
C GLU A 93 14.64 -14.27 46.05
N GLN A 94 13.86 -14.11 47.13
CA GLN A 94 13.91 -12.99 48.06
C GLN A 94 14.87 -13.30 49.22
N PRO A 95 15.75 -12.36 49.63
CA PRO A 95 16.13 -12.18 51.03
C PRO A 95 15.48 -10.92 51.65
N PRO A 96 15.36 -10.84 53.00
CA PRO A 96 14.35 -10.01 53.66
C PRO A 96 14.86 -8.64 54.17
N ALA A 97 13.86 -7.83 54.55
CA ALA A 97 13.91 -6.67 55.48
C ALA A 97 14.07 -5.26 54.90
N ALA A 98 12.94 -4.63 54.57
CA ALA A 98 12.38 -3.48 55.32
C ALA A 98 11.08 -2.99 54.63
N ARG A 99 9.93 -3.09 55.31
CA ARG A 99 8.67 -2.40 54.95
C ARG A 99 8.70 -0.97 55.55
N PRO A 100 7.74 -0.03 55.31
CA PRO A 100 6.47 -0.07 54.54
C PRO A 100 6.39 1.17 53.57
N ALA A 101 5.36 1.53 52.79
CA ALA A 101 3.91 1.40 52.85
C ALA A 101 3.32 1.82 51.47
N VAL A 102 2.28 1.15 50.96
CA VAL A 102 0.94 1.68 50.61
C VAL A 102 0.12 0.56 49.93
N PRO A 103 -1.21 0.48 50.14
CA PRO A 103 -2.02 -0.68 49.80
C PRO A 103 -2.49 -0.66 48.34
N ASP A 104 -2.20 -1.73 47.58
CA ASP A 104 -2.84 -2.00 46.29
C ASP A 104 -3.64 -3.31 46.42
N VAL A 105 -4.94 -3.21 46.14
CA VAL A 105 -5.96 -4.25 46.29
C VAL A 105 -6.78 -4.25 44.99
N PRO A 106 -7.47 -5.34 44.65
CA PRO A 106 -7.01 -6.52 43.93
C PRO A 106 -7.43 -6.50 42.45
N VAL A 107 -6.64 -7.14 41.59
CA VAL A 107 -6.97 -7.45 40.20
C VAL A 107 -8.04 -8.56 40.10
N PRO A 108 -9.09 -8.39 39.27
CA PRO A 108 -9.70 -9.50 38.57
C PRO A 108 -9.35 -9.47 37.08
N VAL A 109 -8.64 -10.52 36.68
CA VAL A 109 -8.41 -10.96 35.31
C VAL A 109 -9.76 -11.31 34.66
N VAL A 110 -10.07 -10.68 33.53
CA VAL A 110 -11.06 -11.22 32.58
C VAL A 110 -10.34 -11.44 31.25
N THR A 111 -10.17 -12.72 30.96
CA THR A 111 -9.74 -13.32 29.69
C THR A 111 -10.68 -12.92 28.56
N ALA A 112 -10.11 -12.45 27.45
CA ALA A 112 -10.78 -12.47 26.16
C ALA A 112 -9.80 -13.05 25.13
N SER A 113 -9.72 -14.38 25.11
CA SER A 113 -9.45 -15.10 23.87
C SER A 113 -10.67 -14.98 22.96
N ASP A 114 -10.38 -15.02 21.66
CA ASP A 114 -11.28 -15.34 20.54
C ASP A 114 -11.72 -14.17 19.66
N ALA A 115 -11.08 -14.08 18.48
CA ALA A 115 -11.70 -13.83 17.19
C ALA A 115 -10.62 -13.62 16.09
N ALA A 116 -10.31 -14.69 15.35
CA ALA A 116 -9.93 -14.72 13.92
C ALA A 116 -9.04 -15.92 13.55
N ASP A 117 -9.34 -17.13 14.04
CA ASP A 117 -8.71 -18.37 13.60
C ASP A 117 -9.60 -19.03 12.53
N GLY A 118 -9.24 -18.86 11.26
CA GLY A 118 -9.92 -19.56 10.16
C GLY A 118 -9.39 -19.18 8.78
N ASP A 119 -9.12 -17.90 8.54
CA ASP A 119 -8.69 -17.40 7.22
C ASP A 119 -7.16 -17.28 7.08
N GLY A 120 -6.46 -17.05 8.20
CA GLY A 120 -5.00 -16.86 8.24
C GLY A 120 -4.19 -18.12 7.90
N ALA A 121 -4.70 -19.31 8.25
CA ALA A 121 -4.04 -20.58 7.93
C ALA A 121 -4.10 -20.90 6.43
N SER A 122 -5.24 -20.59 5.79
CA SER A 122 -5.41 -20.73 4.33
C SER A 122 -4.51 -19.76 3.57
N LEU A 123 -4.35 -18.53 4.04
CA LEU A 123 -3.47 -17.55 3.41
C LEU A 123 -1.99 -17.91 3.58
N GLU A 124 -1.59 -18.43 4.75
CA GLU A 124 -0.22 -18.97 4.95
C GLU A 124 0.08 -20.09 3.97
N ALA A 125 -0.85 -21.05 3.81
CA ALA A 125 -0.69 -22.15 2.86
C ALA A 125 -0.53 -21.65 1.42
N GLN A 126 -1.27 -20.60 1.03
CA GLN A 126 -1.16 -19.96 -0.29
C GLN A 126 0.18 -19.25 -0.49
N VAL A 127 0.68 -18.51 0.51
CA VAL A 127 2.01 -17.88 0.45
C VAL A 127 3.11 -18.93 0.31
N LEU A 128 3.05 -20.01 1.08
CA LEU A 128 4.01 -21.10 1.00
C LEU A 128 3.91 -21.86 -0.33
N ALA A 129 2.70 -22.04 -0.88
CA ALA A 129 2.50 -22.61 -2.21
C ALA A 129 3.07 -21.71 -3.32
N ALA A 130 2.90 -20.40 -3.22
CA ALA A 130 3.47 -19.43 -4.16
C ALA A 130 5.00 -19.42 -4.14
N LEU A 131 5.61 -19.63 -2.97
CA LEU A 131 7.06 -19.80 -2.84
C LEU A 131 7.54 -21.15 -3.40
N ARG A 132 6.81 -22.26 -3.15
CA ARG A 132 7.12 -23.58 -3.72
C ARG A 132 7.04 -23.59 -5.24
N SER A 133 6.08 -22.87 -5.82
CA SER A 133 5.91 -22.77 -7.27
C SER A 133 6.93 -21.86 -7.96
N SER A 134 7.82 -21.21 -7.20
CA SER A 134 8.87 -20.34 -7.75
C SER A 134 10.24 -20.99 -7.61
N ALA A 135 10.91 -21.18 -8.74
CA ALA A 135 12.32 -21.61 -8.76
C ALA A 135 13.29 -20.54 -8.25
N HIS A 136 12.84 -19.28 -8.13
CA HIS A 136 13.66 -18.14 -7.73
C HIS A 136 13.10 -17.45 -6.48
N PRO A 137 13.95 -16.85 -5.63
CA PRO A 137 13.51 -16.06 -4.48
C PRO A 137 12.58 -14.91 -4.90
N LEU A 138 11.43 -14.80 -4.27
CA LEU A 138 10.42 -13.79 -4.60
C LEU A 138 10.42 -12.63 -3.61
N ALA A 139 10.32 -11.41 -4.12
CA ALA A 139 10.00 -10.25 -3.29
C ALA A 139 8.52 -10.30 -2.85
N VAL A 140 8.19 -9.59 -1.77
CA VAL A 140 6.80 -9.48 -1.26
C VAL A 140 5.81 -9.08 -2.35
N VAL A 141 6.22 -8.17 -3.24
CA VAL A 141 5.41 -7.74 -4.39
C VAL A 141 5.10 -8.91 -5.33
N GLY A 142 6.11 -9.69 -5.72
CA GLY A 142 5.91 -10.83 -6.61
C GLY A 142 5.12 -11.99 -5.99
N ILE A 143 5.16 -12.13 -4.66
CA ILE A 143 4.29 -13.07 -3.94
C ILE A 143 2.85 -12.56 -4.01
N ARG A 144 2.62 -11.31 -3.64
CA ARG A 144 1.29 -10.67 -3.68
C ARG A 144 0.64 -10.77 -5.07
N ASP A 145 1.40 -10.48 -6.13
CA ASP A 145 0.88 -10.51 -7.49
C ASP A 145 0.39 -11.92 -7.90
N ARG A 146 0.90 -12.99 -7.28
CA ARG A 146 0.42 -14.37 -7.47
C ARG A 146 -0.81 -14.73 -6.63
N LEU A 147 -0.99 -14.07 -5.48
CA LEU A 147 -2.14 -14.30 -4.60
C LEU A 147 -3.37 -13.47 -5.00
N GLY A 148 -3.16 -12.36 -5.73
CA GLY A 148 -4.23 -11.52 -6.27
C GLY A 148 -4.51 -10.26 -5.45
N PRO A 149 -5.44 -9.40 -5.93
CA PRO A 149 -5.62 -8.03 -5.43
C PRO A 149 -6.24 -7.93 -4.03
N GLY A 150 -6.76 -9.03 -3.47
CA GLY A 150 -7.32 -9.08 -2.11
C GLY A 150 -6.27 -9.22 -1.00
N VAL A 151 -5.00 -9.45 -1.35
CA VAL A 151 -3.93 -9.68 -0.40
C VAL A 151 -2.98 -8.47 -0.38
N THR A 152 -2.73 -7.95 0.81
CA THR A 152 -1.82 -6.81 1.02
C THR A 152 -0.38 -7.28 1.21
N GLY A 153 0.58 -6.44 0.83
CA GLY A 153 2.00 -6.71 1.09
C GLY A 153 2.33 -6.84 2.58
N GLN A 154 1.59 -6.14 3.45
CA GLN A 154 1.74 -6.26 4.91
C GLN A 154 1.25 -7.61 5.43
N GLN A 155 0.14 -8.14 4.91
CA GLN A 155 -0.33 -9.49 5.25
C GLN A 155 0.70 -10.54 4.84
N VAL A 156 1.22 -10.47 3.61
CA VAL A 156 2.29 -11.37 3.14
C VAL A 156 3.52 -11.26 4.04
N ARG A 157 3.95 -10.04 4.39
CA ARG A 157 5.11 -9.84 5.27
C ARG A 157 4.89 -10.45 6.65
N ARG A 158 3.73 -10.22 7.27
CA ARG A 158 3.38 -10.78 8.59
C ARG A 158 3.38 -12.31 8.58
N ILE A 159 2.92 -12.92 7.48
CA ILE A 159 2.94 -14.37 7.28
C ILE A 159 4.38 -14.87 7.12
N LEU A 160 5.22 -14.21 6.33
CA LEU A 160 6.62 -14.59 6.14
C LEU A 160 7.43 -14.48 7.45
N GLU A 161 7.16 -13.46 8.25
CA GLU A 161 7.78 -13.27 9.57
C GLU A 161 7.33 -14.38 10.54
N ARG A 162 6.04 -14.72 10.57
CA ARG A 162 5.51 -15.85 11.36
C ARG A 162 6.08 -17.20 10.89
N ALA A 163 6.23 -17.38 9.59
CA ALA A 163 6.76 -18.59 8.96
C ALA A 163 8.30 -18.59 8.87
N GLY A 164 9.01 -17.74 9.63
CA GLY A 164 10.47 -17.53 9.52
C GLY A 164 11.33 -18.79 9.74
N SER A 165 10.78 -19.85 10.34
CA SER A 165 11.41 -21.16 10.43
C SER A 165 11.39 -21.95 9.12
N LYS A 166 10.44 -21.66 8.22
CA LYS A 166 10.23 -22.31 6.92
C LYS A 166 10.80 -21.51 5.74
N VAL A 167 10.99 -20.20 5.90
CA VAL A 167 11.46 -19.29 4.84
C VAL A 167 12.82 -18.66 5.15
N VAL A 168 13.59 -18.36 4.10
CA VAL A 168 14.85 -17.61 4.17
C VAL A 168 14.68 -16.29 3.44
N ALA A 169 15.01 -15.20 4.12
CA ALA A 169 15.12 -13.88 3.53
C ALA A 169 16.53 -13.66 2.99
N SER A 170 16.65 -13.19 1.75
CA SER A 170 17.90 -12.65 1.21
C SER A 170 18.19 -11.32 1.88
N GLY A 171 19.44 -11.11 2.30
CA GLY A 171 19.90 -9.84 2.88
C GLY A 171 20.06 -8.71 1.87
N GLU A 172 19.97 -9.01 0.57
CA GLU A 172 20.03 -8.02 -0.50
C GLU A 172 18.70 -7.27 -0.65
N ARG A 173 18.75 -5.96 -0.89
CA ARG A 173 17.56 -5.15 -1.19
C ARG A 173 17.29 -5.15 -2.71
N PRO A 174 16.04 -5.37 -3.16
CA PRO A 174 14.85 -5.65 -2.35
C PRO A 174 14.88 -7.06 -1.74
N ILE A 175 14.43 -7.18 -0.48
CA ILE A 175 14.43 -8.46 0.26
C ILE A 175 13.58 -9.47 -0.49
N ARG A 176 14.19 -10.64 -0.78
CA ARG A 176 13.55 -11.76 -1.47
C ARG A 176 13.44 -12.95 -0.52
N TYR A 177 12.38 -13.73 -0.66
CA TYR A 177 12.08 -14.87 0.19
C TYR A 177 12.09 -16.15 -0.63
N ARG A 178 12.66 -17.21 -0.07
CA ARG A 178 12.57 -18.58 -0.58
C ARG A 178 12.26 -19.53 0.56
N LEU A 179 11.85 -20.75 0.25
CA LEU A 179 11.75 -21.80 1.27
C LEU A 179 13.15 -22.31 1.65
N ARG A 180 13.28 -22.80 2.88
CA ARG A 180 14.47 -23.53 3.33
C ARG A 180 14.60 -24.87 2.62
#